data_AF-A0A2P2QRG1-F1
#
_entry.id   AF-A0A2P2QRG1-F1
#
_cell.length_a   1.000
_cell.length_b   1.000
_cell.length_c   1.000
_cell.angle_alpha   90.00
_cell.angle_beta   90.00
_cell.angle_gamma   90.00
#
_symmetry.space_group_name_H-M   'P 1'
#
loop_
_entity.id
_entity.type
_entity.pdbx_description
1 polymer ?
#
loop_
_entity_poly.entity_id
_entity_poly.type
_entity_poly.pdbx_seq_one_letter_code
_entity_poly.pdbx_strand_id
1 'polypeptide(L)' 'MVTHYYLFCPQPELTLGTTSHTDPGVVTILLQDRIGSLQVNCDGRWLDVKSAPGALVIDIGDILQIVSK' A
#
# COMPACT_ATOMS: atom_id res chain seq x y z
N MET A 1 -10.67 5.17 -9.48
CA MET A 1 -10.31 3.75 -9.35
C MET A 1 -9.07 3.52 -10.17
N VAL A 2 -8.02 2.96 -9.57
CA VAL A 2 -6.73 2.75 -10.20
C VAL A 2 -6.41 1.25 -10.12
N THR A 3 -5.84 0.70 -11.18
CA THR A 3 -5.42 -0.70 -11.25
C THR A 3 -3.92 -0.75 -11.46
N HIS A 4 -3.20 -1.38 -10.54
CA HIS A 4 -1.75 -1.56 -10.65
C HIS A 4 -1.44 -2.96 -11.16
N TYR A 5 -0.45 -3.06 -12.04
CA TYR A 5 0.05 -4.33 -12.56
C TYR A 5 1.57 -4.36 -12.45
N TYR A 6 2.05 -5.10 -11.45
CA TYR A 6 3.48 -5.24 -11.18
C TYR A 6 3.99 -6.53 -11.85
N LEU A 7 4.80 -6.36 -12.88
CA LEU A 7 5.44 -7.47 -13.58
C LEU A 7 6.60 -8.06 -12.77
N PHE A 8 7.02 -9.26 -13.14
CA PHE A 8 8.25 -9.85 -12.62
C PHE A 8 9.43 -8.90 -12.86
N CYS A 9 10.24 -8.70 -11.81
CA CYS A 9 11.46 -7.92 -11.86
C CYS A 9 12.67 -8.83 -11.56
N PRO A 10 13.70 -8.87 -12.42
CA PRO A 10 14.88 -9.71 -12.19
C PRO A 10 15.81 -9.17 -11.08
N GLN A 11 15.69 -7.89 -10.73
CA GLN A 11 16.51 -7.22 -9.70
C GLN A 11 15.60 -6.37 -8.79
N PRO A 12 14.70 -7.01 -8.01
CA PRO A 12 13.69 -6.33 -7.21
C PRO A 12 14.28 -5.41 -6.12
N GLU A 13 15.52 -5.64 -5.69
CA GLU A 13 16.24 -4.82 -4.72
C GLU A 13 16.72 -3.46 -5.27
N LEU A 14 16.71 -3.28 -6.59
CA LEU A 14 17.15 -2.04 -7.24
C LEU A 14 15.99 -1.13 -7.67
N THR A 15 14.75 -1.54 -7.46
CA THR A 15 13.57 -0.79 -7.89
C THR A 15 12.40 -0.97 -6.93
N LEU A 16 11.34 -0.18 -7.11
CA LEU A 16 10.11 -0.27 -6.34
C LEU A 16 8.93 -0.35 -7.29
N GLY A 17 7.92 -1.15 -6.94
CA GLY A 17 6.65 -1.14 -7.67
C GLY A 17 5.98 0.24 -7.61
N THR A 18 5.97 0.84 -6.42
CA THR A 18 5.52 2.21 -6.18
C THR A 18 6.46 2.87 -5.18
N THR A 19 6.77 4.15 -5.39
CA THR A 19 7.59 4.93 -4.44
C THR A 19 6.87 5.09 -3.10
N SER A 20 7.63 5.18 -2.00
CA SER A 20 7.08 5.50 -0.68
C SER A 20 6.26 6.80 -0.73
N HIS A 21 5.03 6.77 -0.24
CA HIS A 21 4.12 7.92 -0.20
C HIS A 21 3.07 7.75 0.91
N THR A 22 2.32 8.83 1.17
CA THR A 22 1.03 8.80 1.87
C THR A 22 -0.08 9.02 0.86
N ASP A 23 -1.27 8.52 1.17
CA ASP A 23 -2.44 8.73 0.33
C ASP A 23 -3.06 10.11 0.62
N PRO A 24 -3.19 11.02 -0.38
CA PRO A 24 -3.68 12.37 -0.14
C PRO A 24 -5.19 12.44 0.14
N GLY A 25 -5.92 11.33 -0.01
CA GLY A 25 -7.37 11.27 0.07
C GLY A 25 -7.93 11.18 1.50
N VAL A 26 -9.15 10.66 1.61
CA VAL A 26 -9.80 10.41 2.91
C VAL A 26 -9.57 8.96 3.34
N VAL A 27 -9.94 7.99 2.49
CA VAL A 27 -9.74 6.57 2.72
C VAL A 27 -9.36 5.91 1.40
N THR A 28 -8.40 5.00 1.45
CA THR A 28 -8.07 4.09 0.35
C THR A 28 -8.57 2.70 0.68
N ILE A 29 -9.22 2.06 -0.30
CA ILE A 29 -9.64 0.66 -0.23
C ILE A 29 -8.85 -0.12 -1.27
N LEU A 30 -7.98 -1.00 -0.80
CA LEU A 30 -7.09 -1.79 -1.65
C LEU A 30 -7.48 -3.26 -1.61
N LEU A 31 -7.74 -3.83 -2.78
CA LEU A 31 -7.86 -5.26 -3.00
C LEU A 31 -6.52 -5.78 -3.53
N GLN A 32 -5.84 -6.63 -2.77
CA GLN A 32 -4.57 -7.23 -3.17
C GLN A 32 -4.77 -8.57 -3.88
N ASP A 33 -3.78 -8.95 -4.69
CA ASP A 33 -3.67 -10.30 -5.21
C ASP A 33 -3.21 -11.28 -4.12
N ARG A 34 -2.94 -12.53 -4.51
CA ARG A 34 -2.47 -13.57 -3.58
C ARG A 34 -1.00 -13.48 -3.24
N ILE A 35 -0.20 -12.77 -4.03
CA ILE A 35 1.24 -12.64 -3.80
C ILE A 35 1.42 -11.72 -2.60
N GLY A 36 0.72 -10.59 -2.60
CA GLY A 36 0.93 -9.55 -1.58
C GLY A 36 2.31 -8.91 -1.72
N SER A 37 2.38 -7.60 -1.57
CA SER A 37 3.64 -6.86 -1.69
C SER A 37 3.59 -5.48 -1.03
N LEU A 38 2.44 -5.15 -0.41
CA LEU A 38 2.28 -3.88 0.26
C LEU A 38 3.12 -3.88 1.53
N GLN A 39 3.94 -2.85 1.67
CA GLN A 39 4.67 -2.56 2.89
C GLN A 39 4.18 -1.23 3.45
N VAL A 40 4.09 -1.16 4.78
CA VAL A 40 3.74 0.06 5.52
C VAL A 40 4.89 0.45 6.43
N ASN A 41 5.14 1.76 6.55
CA ASN A 41 6.15 2.27 7.47
C ASN A 41 5.50 2.53 8.84
N CYS A 42 5.94 1.81 9.86
CA CYS A 42 5.56 2.03 11.25
C CYS A 42 6.82 2.45 12.02
N ASP A 43 6.86 3.70 12.46
CA ASP A 43 7.95 4.29 13.26
C ASP A 43 9.35 4.07 12.65
N GLY A 44 9.46 4.29 11.34
CA GLY A 44 10.71 4.15 10.59
C GLY A 44 11.03 2.71 10.18
N ARG A 45 10.18 1.73 10.51
CA ARG A 45 10.35 0.33 10.13
C ARG A 45 9.31 -0.08 9.10
N TRP A 46 9.76 -0.72 8.03
CA TRP A 46 8.87 -1.28 7.02
C TRP A 46 8.34 -2.65 7.47
N LEU A 47 7.02 -2.81 7.40
CA LEU A 47 6.32 -4.04 7.75
C LEU A 47 5.53 -4.55 6.54
N ASP A 48 5.61 -5.85 6.26
CA ASP A 48 4.81 -6.48 5.22
C ASP A 48 3.35 -6.61 5.66
N VAL A 49 2.42 -6.17 4.80
CA VAL A 49 0.99 -6.39 4.99
C VAL A 49 0.63 -7.74 4.40
N LYS A 50 0.24 -8.68 5.26
CA LYS A 50 -0.14 -10.02 4.84
C LYS A 50 -1.41 -9.97 3.98
N SER A 51 -1.30 -10.45 2.75
CA SER A 51 -2.47 -10.66 1.89
C SER A 51 -3.31 -11.82 2.43
N ALA A 52 -4.63 -11.65 2.40
CA ALA A 52 -5.59 -12.69 2.73
C ALA A 52 -6.66 -12.78 1.63
N PRO A 53 -7.03 -13.98 1.15
CA PRO A 53 -8.03 -14.13 0.10
C PRO A 53 -9.34 -13.43 0.46
N GLY A 54 -9.79 -12.51 -0.41
CA GLY A 54 -11.03 -11.76 -0.22
C GLY A 54 -10.96 -10.64 0.82
N ALA A 55 -9.81 -10.39 1.43
CA ALA A 55 -9.62 -9.27 2.34
C ALA A 55 -9.40 -7.96 1.58
N LEU A 56 -9.84 -6.86 2.18
CA LEU A 56 -9.55 -5.50 1.75
C LEU A 56 -8.63 -4.86 2.77
N VAL A 57 -7.60 -4.15 2.29
CA VAL A 57 -6.78 -3.27 3.11
C VAL A 57 -7.39 -1.89 3.06
N ILE A 58 -7.57 -1.28 4.23
CA ILE A 58 -8.08 0.07 4.39
C ILE A 58 -6.94 0.93 4.92
N ASP A 59 -6.62 2.00 4.20
CA ASP A 59 -5.65 3.01 4.65
C ASP A 59 -6.34 4.38 4.86
N ILE A 60 -5.82 5.13 5.82
CA ILE A 60 -6.32 6.44 6.21
C ILE A 60 -5.50 7.51 5.48
N GLY A 61 -6.16 8.29 4.64
CA GLY A 61 -5.50 9.34 3.88
C GLY A 61 -5.30 10.64 4.67
N ASP A 62 -4.44 11.49 4.12
CA ASP A 62 -4.00 12.75 4.72
C ASP A 62 -5.17 13.69 5.05
N ILE A 63 -6.20 13.77 4.19
CA ILE A 63 -7.38 14.62 4.45
C ILE A 63 -8.13 14.11 5.68
N LEU A 64 -8.31 12.80 5.84
CA LEU A 64 -9.02 12.25 7.01
C LEU A 64 -8.23 12.53 8.30
N GLN A 65 -6.90 12.42 8.24
CA GLN A 65 -6.02 12.76 9.35
C GLN A 65 -6.11 14.24 9.76
N ILE A 66 -6.29 15.16 8.80
CA ILE A 66 -6.45 16.60 9.06
C ILE A 66 -7.80 16.89 9.70
N VAL A 67 -8.90 16.36 9.17
CA VAL A 67 -10.27 16.68 9.63
C VAL A 67 -10.67 15.97 10.93
N SER A 68 -9.96 14.92 11.31
CA SER A 68 -10.21 14.17 12.55
C SER A 68 -9.51 14.78 13.78
N LYS A 69 -8.87 15.94 13.62
CA LYS A 69 -8.25 16.71 14.71
C LYS A 69 -9.21 17.71 15.33
#